data_AF-A0A117Q3K7-F1
#
_entry.id   AF-A0A117Q3K7-F1
#
_cell.length_a   1.000
_cell.length_b   1.000
_cell.length_c   1.000
_cell.angle_alpha   90.00
_cell.angle_beta   90.00
_cell.angle_gamma   90.00
#
_symmetry.space_group_name_H-M   'P 1'
#
loop_
_entity.id
_entity.type
_entity.pdbx_description
1 polymer ?
#
loop_
_entity_poly.entity_id
_entity_poly.type
_entity_poly.pdbx_seq_one_letter_code
_entity_poly.pdbx_strand_id
1 'polypeptide(L)'
;MPNKTRVNAAAYALAAAALLTGVCAPAAAAAPDAGAHHHAHHHASHRIPFTAAQVTAEDDGSYRITWDAPGVRRVVVRADGRTVAVGGSSATVNVRGLPAADRQWFDLVPDRGEGLHLADRLVKLQGTVNFRDAGGYRTEDGHWVRMGVVYRSDALNNLTDADLAKLQRLGIAVDYDLRTASERTSGPDRLPAGARHVVADVLGGSGAVSTMPTSPQAAEQMMVGAEKYMVSGDTAKTAYSSVFAGLVEDADGSLYHCTAGKDRTGWASATLLTALGVPRETVMADYLASNDYRAAANAATLAALPPAQAAIYKPLLDVRAEYLDSGFDEVAQKYGTFTAYEKQALGLDSRELHRLKAQLLEG
;
A
#
# COMPACT_ATOMS: atom_id res chain seq x y z
N MET A 1 26.09 -36.54 17.37
CA MET A 1 26.64 -36.09 16.08
C MET A 1 25.56 -35.29 15.36
N PRO A 2 25.63 -33.95 15.30
CA PRO A 2 24.55 -33.16 14.70
C PRO A 2 24.79 -32.99 13.20
N ASN A 3 23.75 -33.36 12.43
CA ASN A 3 23.72 -33.37 10.98
C ASN A 3 23.50 -31.94 10.46
N LYS A 4 24.48 -31.36 9.76
CA LYS A 4 24.40 -30.02 9.17
C LYS A 4 23.91 -30.12 7.72
N THR A 5 22.71 -29.64 7.47
CA THR A 5 22.15 -29.46 6.13
C THR A 5 22.90 -28.33 5.42
N ARG A 6 23.53 -28.62 4.28
CA ARG A 6 24.28 -27.67 3.44
C ARG A 6 23.32 -26.96 2.49
N VAL A 7 23.41 -25.63 2.43
CA VAL A 7 22.79 -24.82 1.37
C VAL A 7 23.86 -24.57 0.30
N ASN A 8 23.62 -25.05 -0.91
CA ASN A 8 24.50 -24.83 -2.07
C ASN A 8 24.15 -23.48 -2.71
N ALA A 9 25.14 -22.59 -2.83
CA ALA A 9 25.09 -21.42 -3.70
C ALA A 9 25.88 -21.73 -4.98
N ALA A 10 25.27 -21.53 -6.15
CA ALA A 10 25.93 -21.66 -7.45
C ALA A 10 25.89 -20.30 -8.18
N ALA A 11 27.06 -19.85 -8.62
CA ALA A 11 27.30 -18.58 -9.30
C ALA A 11 27.26 -18.74 -10.83
N TYR A 12 26.86 -17.70 -11.56
CA TYR A 12 27.04 -17.59 -13.02
C TYR A 12 27.71 -16.26 -13.39
N ALA A 13 28.58 -16.33 -14.40
CA ALA A 13 29.44 -15.24 -14.90
C ALA A 13 28.88 -14.59 -16.17
N LEU A 14 29.18 -13.28 -16.34
CA LEU A 14 28.74 -12.37 -17.39
C LEU A 14 29.61 -12.39 -18.67
N ALA A 15 29.02 -11.89 -19.77
CA ALA A 15 29.75 -11.14 -20.80
C ALA A 15 28.90 -9.95 -21.28
N ALA A 16 29.55 -8.79 -21.45
CA ALA A 16 28.97 -7.47 -21.71
C ALA A 16 29.42 -6.89 -23.06
N ALA A 17 28.66 -5.95 -23.63
CA ALA A 17 29.17 -4.94 -24.57
C ALA A 17 28.24 -3.72 -24.68
N ALA A 18 28.86 -2.54 -24.75
CA ALA A 18 28.29 -1.19 -24.71
C ALA A 18 28.00 -0.61 -26.11
N LEU A 19 27.30 0.54 -26.18
CA LEU A 19 27.64 1.68 -27.07
C LEU A 19 26.81 2.95 -26.76
N LEU A 20 27.39 4.09 -27.17
CA LEU A 20 27.25 5.48 -26.72
C LEU A 20 26.30 6.35 -27.59
N THR A 21 25.74 7.40 -26.96
CA THR A 21 25.46 8.80 -27.43
C THR A 21 24.60 9.03 -28.70
N GLY A 22 23.72 10.04 -28.81
CA GLY A 22 23.36 11.16 -27.93
C GLY A 22 22.45 12.20 -28.63
N VAL A 23 22.15 13.26 -27.85
CA VAL A 23 21.75 14.65 -28.20
C VAL A 23 20.29 14.95 -28.62
N CYS A 24 19.63 15.70 -27.74
CA CYS A 24 18.37 16.45 -27.91
C CYS A 24 18.57 17.81 -28.60
N ALA A 25 17.48 18.35 -29.17
CA ALA A 25 17.22 19.79 -29.23
C ALA A 25 15.71 20.07 -28.94
N PRO A 26 15.35 21.23 -28.36
CA PRO A 26 14.03 21.47 -27.76
C PRO A 26 13.10 22.35 -28.64
N ALA A 27 11.80 22.33 -28.33
CA ALA A 27 10.87 23.37 -28.77
C ALA A 27 9.84 23.66 -27.67
N ALA A 28 9.60 24.96 -27.46
CA ALA A 28 8.78 25.56 -26.41
C ALA A 28 7.43 26.07 -26.95
N ALA A 29 6.65 26.65 -26.03
CA ALA A 29 5.42 27.46 -26.17
C ALA A 29 4.10 26.65 -26.16
N ALA A 30 3.01 27.06 -25.53
CA ALA A 30 2.69 28.16 -24.61
C ALA A 30 1.29 27.86 -23.99
N ALA A 31 1.02 28.39 -22.80
CA ALA A 31 -0.33 28.66 -22.26
C ALA A 31 -0.57 30.20 -22.35
N PRO A 32 -1.74 30.80 -22.05
CA PRO A 32 -2.90 30.27 -21.32
C PRO A 32 -4.28 30.68 -21.89
N ASP A 33 -5.39 30.27 -21.25
CA ASP A 33 -6.47 31.22 -21.02
C ASP A 33 -7.36 30.87 -19.82
N ALA A 34 -7.84 31.92 -19.16
CA ALA A 34 -8.64 31.92 -17.95
C ALA A 34 -10.10 32.27 -18.27
N GLY A 35 -11.04 31.73 -17.50
CA GLY A 35 -12.38 32.31 -17.41
C GLY A 35 -13.47 31.33 -17.00
N ALA A 36 -13.99 31.51 -15.79
CA ALA A 36 -15.40 31.82 -15.52
C ALA A 36 -15.83 31.29 -14.14
N HIS A 37 -15.94 32.22 -13.19
CA HIS A 37 -16.68 32.05 -11.95
C HIS A 37 -18.19 32.10 -12.25
N HIS A 38 -18.95 31.12 -11.76
CA HIS A 38 -20.24 31.28 -11.07
C HIS A 38 -20.99 29.95 -11.04
N HIS A 39 -20.84 29.13 -9.98
CA HIS A 39 -21.83 28.14 -9.49
C HIS A 39 -21.33 27.55 -8.16
N ALA A 40 -21.30 28.31 -7.06
CA ALA A 40 -20.67 27.88 -5.80
C ALA A 40 -21.60 27.72 -4.59
N HIS A 41 -22.93 27.62 -4.77
CA HIS A 41 -23.87 27.55 -3.62
C HIS A 41 -24.71 26.28 -3.50
N HIS A 42 -24.55 25.28 -4.40
CA HIS A 42 -25.18 23.96 -4.25
C HIS A 42 -24.19 22.78 -4.13
N HIS A 43 -22.87 23.01 -4.24
CA HIS A 43 -21.86 21.96 -4.11
C HIS A 43 -21.24 21.81 -2.71
N ALA A 44 -21.55 22.71 -1.78
CA ALA A 44 -20.92 22.70 -0.45
C ALA A 44 -21.41 21.55 0.46
N SER A 45 -22.50 20.86 0.12
CA SER A 45 -23.09 19.81 0.97
C SER A 45 -22.36 18.47 0.90
N HIS A 46 -21.51 18.23 -0.11
CA HIS A 46 -20.84 16.93 -0.30
C HIS A 46 -19.35 16.92 0.08
N ARG A 47 -18.72 18.08 0.26
CA ARG A 47 -17.27 18.10 0.50
C ARG A 47 -16.93 17.70 1.94
N ILE A 48 -15.97 16.78 2.06
CA ILE A 48 -15.32 16.44 3.32
C ILE A 48 -14.34 17.58 3.70
N PRO A 49 -14.53 18.26 4.85
CA PRO A 49 -13.76 19.46 5.18
C PRO A 49 -12.38 19.16 5.79
N PHE A 50 -12.06 17.90 6.05
CA PHE A 50 -10.80 17.50 6.67
C PHE A 50 -9.64 17.60 5.68
N THR A 51 -8.58 18.31 6.08
CA THR A 51 -7.28 18.37 5.38
C THR A 51 -6.32 17.30 5.90
N ALA A 52 -6.52 16.88 7.15
CA ALA A 52 -5.84 15.73 7.76
C ALA A 52 -6.77 15.08 8.78
N ALA A 53 -6.72 13.75 8.88
CA ALA A 53 -7.45 12.98 9.87
C ALA A 53 -6.80 11.60 10.01
N GLN A 54 -6.65 11.11 11.23
CA GLN A 54 -6.07 9.81 11.50
C GLN A 54 -6.61 9.24 12.80
N VAL A 55 -6.84 7.93 12.80
CA VAL A 55 -7.07 7.12 14.01
C VAL A 55 -5.85 6.21 14.18
N THR A 56 -5.35 6.08 15.41
CA THR A 56 -4.30 5.12 15.75
C THR A 56 -4.73 4.36 17.00
N ALA A 57 -4.69 3.02 16.93
CA ALA A 57 -4.90 2.17 18.09
C ALA A 57 -3.59 2.07 18.89
N GLU A 58 -3.66 2.38 20.17
CA GLU A 58 -2.53 2.33 21.09
C GLU A 58 -2.49 0.97 21.81
N ASP A 59 -1.33 0.56 22.31
CA ASP A 59 -1.15 -0.75 22.95
C ASP A 59 -1.90 -0.90 24.28
N ASP A 60 -2.28 0.22 24.92
CA ASP A 60 -3.12 0.23 26.12
C ASP A 60 -4.62 0.09 25.81
N GLY A 61 -4.99 -0.17 24.56
CA GLY A 61 -6.36 -0.31 24.08
C GLY A 61 -7.10 1.02 23.91
N SER A 62 -6.40 2.15 24.05
CA SER A 62 -6.93 3.46 23.70
C SER A 62 -6.79 3.78 22.21
N TYR A 63 -7.51 4.79 21.75
CA TYR A 63 -7.44 5.28 20.38
C TYR A 63 -7.10 6.75 20.39
N ARG A 64 -6.00 7.11 19.74
CA ARG A 64 -5.64 8.50 19.47
C ARG A 64 -6.23 8.91 18.14
N ILE A 65 -7.02 9.97 18.17
CA ILE A 65 -7.73 10.50 17.00
C ILE A 65 -7.29 11.94 16.80
N THR A 66 -6.73 12.23 15.63
CA THR A 66 -6.21 13.55 15.27
C THR A 66 -6.89 14.05 14.02
N TRP A 67 -7.19 15.34 13.93
CA TRP A 67 -7.69 15.95 12.70
C TRP A 67 -7.32 17.42 12.56
N ASP A 68 -7.38 17.89 11.31
CA ASP A 68 -7.42 19.28 10.90
C ASP A 68 -8.56 19.48 9.89
N ALA A 69 -9.45 20.42 10.18
CA ALA A 69 -10.65 20.72 9.40
C ALA A 69 -10.87 22.24 9.32
N PRO A 70 -10.13 22.95 8.45
CA PRO A 70 -10.21 24.39 8.32
C PRO A 70 -11.65 24.90 8.04
N GLY A 71 -12.06 25.89 8.83
CA GLY A 71 -13.40 26.50 8.73
C GLY A 71 -14.53 25.72 9.39
N VAL A 72 -14.27 24.54 9.96
CA VAL A 72 -15.17 23.83 10.88
C VAL A 72 -14.97 24.40 12.28
N ARG A 73 -16.04 24.63 13.05
CA ARG A 73 -15.93 25.13 14.44
C ARG A 73 -15.90 24.02 15.46
N ARG A 74 -16.57 22.91 15.15
CA ARG A 74 -16.73 21.77 16.04
C ARG A 74 -16.76 20.47 15.26
N VAL A 75 -15.99 19.50 15.73
CA VAL A 75 -16.06 18.10 15.29
C VAL A 75 -16.51 17.25 16.46
N VAL A 76 -17.57 16.48 16.27
CA VAL A 76 -18.05 15.47 17.22
C VAL A 76 -17.53 14.13 16.75
N VAL A 77 -16.77 13.43 17.61
CA VAL A 77 -16.30 12.08 17.33
C VAL A 77 -17.29 11.09 17.92
N ARG A 78 -17.79 10.17 17.11
CA ARG A 78 -18.69 9.10 17.54
C ARG A 78 -18.05 7.73 17.36
N ALA A 79 -18.37 6.82 18.26
CA ALA A 79 -18.13 5.38 18.10
C ALA A 79 -19.43 4.65 18.48
N ASP A 80 -19.85 3.68 17.68
CA ASP A 80 -21.10 2.93 17.87
C ASP A 80 -22.33 3.84 18.08
N GLY A 81 -22.40 4.93 17.32
CA GLY A 81 -23.47 5.93 17.40
C GLY A 81 -23.45 6.83 18.64
N ARG A 82 -22.48 6.66 19.56
CA ARG A 82 -22.35 7.47 20.78
C ARG A 82 -21.23 8.49 20.64
N THR A 83 -21.44 9.71 21.13
CA THR A 83 -20.38 10.71 21.23
C THR A 83 -19.32 10.26 22.24
N VAL A 84 -18.08 10.15 21.79
CA VAL A 84 -16.93 9.74 22.61
C VAL A 84 -15.91 10.86 22.81
N ALA A 85 -15.90 11.86 21.93
CA ALA A 85 -15.10 13.06 22.09
C ALA A 85 -15.70 14.23 21.29
N VAL A 86 -15.27 15.45 21.61
CA VAL A 86 -15.59 16.67 20.86
C VAL A 86 -14.33 17.53 20.82
N GLY A 87 -14.03 18.13 19.67
CA GLY A 87 -12.94 19.09 19.53
C GLY A 87 -13.26 20.21 18.54
N GLY A 88 -12.33 21.15 18.41
CA GLY A 88 -12.44 22.30 17.50
C GLY A 88 -12.07 21.95 16.05
N SER A 89 -11.64 22.96 15.29
CA SER A 89 -11.18 22.80 13.90
C SER A 89 -9.99 21.84 13.77
N SER A 90 -9.07 21.87 14.74
CA SER A 90 -7.92 20.99 14.79
C SER A 90 -7.77 20.49 16.21
N ALA A 91 -7.67 19.18 16.40
CA ALA A 91 -7.55 18.60 17.73
C ALA A 91 -6.92 17.20 17.71
N THR A 92 -6.42 16.81 18.88
CA THR A 92 -6.03 15.44 19.23
C THR A 92 -6.85 15.02 20.43
N VAL A 93 -7.55 13.90 20.34
CA VAL A 93 -8.33 13.33 21.44
C VAL A 93 -7.92 11.87 21.66
N ASN A 94 -7.97 11.44 22.91
CA ASN A 94 -7.69 10.05 23.28
C ASN A 94 -8.98 9.42 23.83
N VAL A 95 -9.46 8.38 23.16
CA VAL A 95 -10.68 7.66 23.52
C VAL A 95 -10.30 6.33 24.19
N ARG A 96 -10.96 5.99 25.30
CA ARG A 96 -10.68 4.81 26.13
C ARG A 96 -11.99 4.10 26.51
N GLY A 97 -11.88 2.83 26.90
CA GLY A 97 -13.01 2.08 27.47
C GLY A 97 -14.10 1.71 26.47
N LEU A 98 -13.73 1.61 25.18
CA LEU A 98 -14.64 1.10 24.16
C LEU A 98 -14.77 -0.43 24.26
N PRO A 99 -15.92 -1.00 23.87
CA PRO A 99 -16.06 -2.44 23.75
C PRO A 99 -15.01 -3.03 22.80
N ALA A 100 -14.62 -4.28 23.04
CA ALA A 100 -13.75 -4.99 22.09
C ALA A 100 -14.47 -5.16 20.74
N ALA A 101 -13.79 -4.80 19.67
CA ALA A 101 -14.23 -4.99 18.30
C ALA A 101 -13.06 -5.53 17.46
N ASP A 102 -13.35 -6.26 16.38
CA ASP A 102 -12.32 -6.67 15.43
C ASP A 102 -11.63 -5.47 14.78
N ARG A 103 -12.42 -4.41 14.57
CA ARG A 103 -12.00 -3.12 14.06
C ARG A 103 -12.88 -2.04 14.66
N GLN A 104 -12.27 -1.09 15.36
CA GLN A 104 -12.98 0.03 15.96
C GLN A 104 -13.05 1.18 14.95
N TRP A 105 -14.28 1.58 14.64
CA TRP A 105 -14.58 2.69 13.75
C TRP A 105 -15.00 3.95 14.51
N PHE A 106 -14.74 5.10 13.89
CA PHE A 106 -15.06 6.42 14.39
C PHE A 106 -15.67 7.28 13.29
N ASP A 107 -16.80 7.91 13.59
CA ASP A 107 -17.38 8.96 12.76
C ASP A 107 -16.88 10.32 13.26
N LEU A 108 -16.11 11.03 12.43
CA LEU A 108 -15.76 12.42 12.65
C LEU A 108 -16.83 13.29 12.00
N VAL A 109 -17.71 13.87 12.82
CA VAL A 109 -18.89 14.62 12.37
C VAL A 109 -18.64 16.13 12.56
N PRO A 110 -18.25 16.87 11.51
CA PRO A 110 -18.07 18.31 11.58
C PRO A 110 -19.43 19.04 11.68
N ASP A 111 -19.43 20.29 12.15
CA ASP A 111 -20.64 21.13 12.18
C ASP A 111 -21.03 21.68 10.79
N ARG A 112 -20.21 21.44 9.77
CA ARG A 112 -20.47 21.75 8.35
C ARG A 112 -19.68 20.80 7.43
N GLY A 113 -20.23 20.50 6.25
CA GLY A 113 -19.64 19.54 5.31
C GLY A 113 -19.96 18.08 5.67
N GLU A 114 -19.48 17.15 4.86
CA GLU A 114 -19.64 15.71 5.12
C GLU A 114 -18.72 15.23 6.25
N GLY A 115 -19.16 14.19 6.95
CA GLY A 115 -18.34 13.50 7.95
C GLY A 115 -17.29 12.61 7.30
N LEU A 116 -16.38 12.09 8.13
CA LEU A 116 -15.37 11.14 7.70
C LEU A 116 -15.40 9.92 8.61
N HIS A 117 -15.45 8.72 8.01
CA HIS A 117 -15.52 7.46 8.74
C HIS A 117 -14.15 6.77 8.72
N LEU A 118 -13.50 6.68 9.88
CA LEU A 118 -12.12 6.20 9.99
C LEU A 118 -11.95 5.12 11.05
N ALA A 119 -10.93 4.30 10.85
CA ALA A 119 -10.39 3.38 11.84
C ALA A 119 -8.85 3.44 11.78
N ASP A 120 -8.18 2.76 12.69
CA ASP A 120 -6.75 2.49 12.51
C ASP A 120 -6.56 1.69 11.20
N ARG A 121 -5.53 2.05 10.43
CA ARG A 121 -5.17 1.33 9.20
C ARG A 121 -4.65 -0.05 9.55
N LEU A 122 -3.84 -0.19 10.58
CA LEU A 122 -3.33 -1.48 11.01
C LEU A 122 -4.47 -2.30 11.62
N VAL A 123 -4.76 -3.44 11.02
CA VAL A 123 -5.72 -4.39 11.58
C VAL A 123 -4.91 -5.54 12.20
N LYS A 124 -4.82 -5.54 13.53
CA LYS A 124 -4.01 -6.52 14.27
C LYS A 124 -4.54 -7.95 14.05
N LEU A 125 -3.69 -8.79 13.46
CA LEU A 125 -3.89 -10.23 13.29
C LEU A 125 -2.77 -10.98 14.03
N GLN A 126 -3.00 -12.25 14.33
CA GLN A 126 -2.01 -13.08 15.05
C GLN A 126 -0.96 -13.65 14.10
N GLY A 127 -1.37 -14.06 12.90
CA GLY A 127 -0.50 -14.71 11.92
C GLY A 127 0.29 -13.78 11.01
N THR A 128 0.00 -12.48 11.02
CA THR A 128 0.63 -11.47 10.16
C THR A 128 0.83 -10.17 10.93
N VAL A 129 1.88 -9.42 10.57
CA VAL A 129 2.24 -8.16 11.24
C VAL A 129 2.01 -6.94 10.36
N ASN A 130 1.76 -7.13 9.06
CA ASN A 130 1.72 -6.05 8.07
C ASN A 130 0.38 -5.96 7.31
N PHE A 131 -0.69 -6.55 7.87
CA PHE A 131 -2.05 -6.47 7.33
C PHE A 131 -2.71 -5.14 7.69
N ARG A 132 -3.07 -4.35 6.69
CA ARG A 132 -3.67 -3.01 6.87
C ARG A 132 -4.61 -2.63 5.76
N ASP A 133 -5.49 -1.69 6.07
CA ASP A 133 -6.34 -1.00 5.11
C ASP A 133 -5.48 -0.17 4.13
N ALA A 134 -5.82 -0.20 2.84
CA ALA A 134 -5.16 0.59 1.81
C ALA A 134 -5.77 2.00 1.64
N GLY A 135 -6.84 2.32 2.36
CA GLY A 135 -7.54 3.60 2.35
C GLY A 135 -7.24 4.51 3.55
N GLY A 136 -8.08 5.52 3.73
CA GLY A 136 -7.94 6.58 4.74
C GLY A 136 -6.91 7.64 4.37
N TYR A 137 -6.54 7.74 3.09
CA TYR A 137 -5.64 8.77 2.57
C TYR A 137 -6.44 9.84 1.85
N ARG A 138 -6.06 11.11 2.04
CA ARG A 138 -6.67 12.23 1.34
C ARG A 138 -6.02 12.41 -0.04
N THR A 139 -6.82 12.72 -1.06
CA THR A 139 -6.34 13.03 -2.41
C THR A 139 -6.00 14.53 -2.55
N GLU A 140 -5.27 14.89 -3.61
CA GLU A 140 -4.93 16.28 -3.93
C GLU A 140 -6.18 17.13 -4.17
N ASP A 141 -7.21 16.58 -4.82
CA ASP A 141 -8.48 17.26 -5.10
C ASP A 141 -9.47 17.27 -3.92
N GLY A 142 -9.12 16.58 -2.83
CA GLY A 142 -9.79 16.68 -1.54
C GLY A 142 -10.84 15.62 -1.23
N HIS A 143 -10.94 14.59 -2.08
CA HIS A 143 -11.62 13.34 -1.74
C HIS A 143 -10.78 12.54 -0.73
N TRP A 144 -11.36 11.46 -0.24
CA TRP A 144 -10.71 10.49 0.64
C TRP A 144 -10.81 9.09 0.06
N VAL A 145 -9.71 8.32 0.14
CA VAL A 145 -9.73 6.90 -0.19
C VAL A 145 -10.54 6.19 0.88
N ARG A 146 -11.64 5.55 0.48
CA ARG A 146 -12.56 4.83 1.36
C ARG A 146 -11.82 3.73 2.10
N MET A 147 -12.00 3.70 3.41
CA MET A 147 -11.55 2.58 4.24
C MET A 147 -12.53 1.41 4.16
N GLY A 148 -12.03 0.22 4.43
CA GLY A 148 -12.82 -1.00 4.54
C GLY A 148 -12.98 -1.78 3.23
N VAL A 149 -12.50 -1.22 2.12
CA VAL A 149 -12.73 -1.74 0.77
C VAL A 149 -11.56 -2.59 0.29
N VAL A 150 -10.35 -2.01 0.30
CA VAL A 150 -9.12 -2.67 -0.19
C VAL A 150 -8.11 -2.79 0.94
N TYR A 151 -7.47 -3.95 1.04
CA TYR A 151 -6.47 -4.27 2.05
C TYR A 151 -5.15 -4.69 1.41
N ARG A 152 -4.07 -4.53 2.16
CA ARG A 152 -2.73 -4.99 1.82
C ARG A 152 -2.14 -5.79 2.97
N SER A 153 -1.34 -6.81 2.68
CA SER A 153 -0.77 -7.69 3.72
C SER A 153 0.59 -8.27 3.35
N ASP A 154 1.25 -8.85 4.37
CA ASP A 154 2.25 -9.91 4.18
C ASP A 154 1.58 -11.30 4.06
N ALA A 155 2.36 -12.38 4.06
CA ALA A 155 1.86 -13.72 3.76
C ALA A 155 0.75 -14.20 4.71
N LEU A 156 -0.25 -14.91 4.16
CA LEU A 156 -1.44 -15.33 4.90
C LEU A 156 -1.35 -16.81 5.37
N ASN A 157 -0.22 -17.46 5.10
CA ASN A 157 -0.01 -18.88 5.41
C ASN A 157 0.03 -19.17 6.92
N ASN A 158 0.28 -18.16 7.76
CA ASN A 158 0.38 -18.28 9.21
C ASN A 158 -0.88 -17.79 9.95
N LEU A 159 -1.92 -17.34 9.25
CA LEU A 159 -3.17 -16.87 9.89
C LEU A 159 -3.74 -17.97 10.81
N THR A 160 -4.32 -17.58 11.94
CA THR A 160 -5.03 -18.51 12.84
C THR A 160 -6.50 -18.65 12.46
N ASP A 161 -7.23 -19.59 13.08
CA ASP A 161 -8.69 -19.69 12.87
C ASP A 161 -9.43 -18.41 13.31
N ALA A 162 -8.92 -17.75 14.35
CA ALA A 162 -9.45 -16.46 14.81
C ALA A 162 -9.19 -15.35 13.79
N ASP A 163 -8.02 -15.35 13.15
CA ASP A 163 -7.71 -14.43 12.05
C ASP A 163 -8.63 -14.67 10.85
N LEU A 164 -8.85 -15.93 10.45
CA LEU A 164 -9.75 -16.27 9.35
C LEU A 164 -11.19 -15.81 9.64
N ALA A 165 -11.66 -16.02 10.87
CA ALA A 165 -12.97 -15.54 11.30
C ALA A 165 -13.03 -14.00 11.28
N LYS A 166 -11.94 -13.32 11.64
CA LYS A 166 -11.84 -11.85 11.54
C LYS A 166 -11.88 -11.38 10.09
N LEU A 167 -11.09 -11.98 9.19
CA LEU A 167 -11.09 -11.64 7.77
C LEU A 167 -12.47 -11.87 7.13
N GLN A 168 -13.18 -12.94 7.53
CA GLN A 168 -14.56 -13.16 7.10
C GLN A 168 -15.50 -12.03 7.54
N ARG A 169 -15.40 -11.55 8.79
CA ARG A 169 -16.21 -10.42 9.29
C ARG A 169 -15.82 -9.07 8.69
N LEU A 170 -14.58 -8.92 8.27
CA LEU A 170 -14.12 -7.77 7.48
C LEU A 170 -14.57 -7.82 6.01
N GLY A 171 -15.17 -8.94 5.57
CA GLY A 171 -15.67 -9.09 4.22
C GLY A 171 -14.59 -9.40 3.19
N ILE A 172 -13.41 -9.91 3.58
CA ILE A 172 -12.37 -10.29 2.62
C ILE A 172 -12.91 -11.39 1.69
N ALA A 173 -13.05 -11.03 0.42
CA ALA A 173 -13.69 -11.84 -0.61
C ALA A 173 -12.73 -12.32 -1.69
N VAL A 174 -11.64 -11.58 -1.94
CA VAL A 174 -10.65 -11.91 -2.97
C VAL A 174 -9.25 -11.67 -2.45
N ASP A 175 -8.37 -12.65 -2.66
CA ASP A 175 -6.94 -12.56 -2.37
C ASP A 175 -6.13 -12.61 -3.67
N TYR A 176 -5.41 -11.52 -3.96
CA TYR A 176 -4.46 -11.42 -5.06
C TYR A 176 -3.05 -11.72 -4.54
N ASP A 177 -2.59 -12.95 -4.77
CA ASP A 177 -1.31 -13.44 -4.29
C ASP A 177 -0.18 -13.11 -5.28
N LEU A 178 0.65 -12.14 -4.90
CA LEU A 178 1.78 -11.63 -5.70
C LEU A 178 3.04 -12.49 -5.61
N ARG A 179 2.99 -13.58 -4.84
CA ARG A 179 4.15 -14.43 -4.57
C ARG A 179 4.48 -15.33 -5.75
N THR A 180 5.69 -15.85 -5.74
CA THR A 180 6.15 -16.87 -6.69
C THR A 180 5.52 -18.23 -6.41
N ALA A 181 5.45 -19.09 -7.43
CA ALA A 181 4.99 -20.47 -7.25
C ALA A 181 5.72 -21.24 -6.11
N SER A 182 7.02 -21.00 -5.94
CA SER A 182 7.83 -21.60 -4.87
C SER A 182 7.40 -21.12 -3.48
N GLU A 183 7.19 -19.81 -3.31
CA GLU A 183 6.70 -19.21 -2.07
C GLU A 183 5.31 -19.77 -1.71
N ARG A 184 4.39 -19.85 -2.68
CA ARG A 184 3.03 -20.41 -2.48
C ARG A 184 3.04 -21.89 -2.13
N THR A 185 3.95 -22.66 -2.73
CA THR A 185 4.10 -24.10 -2.42
C THR A 185 4.66 -24.32 -1.02
N SER A 186 5.61 -23.47 -0.61
CA SER A 186 6.27 -23.58 0.69
C SER A 186 5.38 -23.12 1.86
N GLY A 187 4.49 -22.16 1.60
CA GLY A 187 3.53 -21.64 2.56
C GLY A 187 2.24 -21.25 1.85
N PRO A 188 1.32 -22.21 1.60
CA PRO A 188 0.04 -21.91 0.98
C PRO A 188 -0.81 -21.00 1.88
N ASP A 189 -1.53 -20.06 1.30
CA ASP A 189 -2.37 -19.15 2.08
C ASP A 189 -3.50 -19.89 2.78
N ARG A 190 -3.86 -19.35 3.94
CA ARG A 190 -5.10 -19.68 4.62
C ARG A 190 -6.08 -18.55 4.35
N LEU A 191 -7.22 -18.87 3.75
CA LEU A 191 -8.23 -17.89 3.36
C LEU A 191 -9.58 -18.16 4.04
N PRO A 192 -10.42 -17.12 4.26
CA PRO A 192 -11.79 -17.29 4.68
C PRO A 192 -12.57 -18.22 3.74
N ALA A 193 -13.57 -18.92 4.27
CA ALA A 193 -14.43 -19.76 3.45
C ALA A 193 -15.17 -18.91 2.39
N GLY A 194 -15.07 -19.32 1.12
CA GLY A 194 -15.68 -18.62 0.00
C GLY A 194 -14.83 -17.50 -0.61
N ALA A 195 -13.70 -17.14 0.00
CA ALA A 195 -12.78 -16.17 -0.60
C ALA A 195 -12.11 -16.77 -1.86
N ARG A 196 -12.05 -15.97 -2.93
CA ARG A 196 -11.42 -16.35 -4.19
C ARG A 196 -9.93 -16.09 -4.14
N HIS A 197 -9.12 -17.08 -4.52
CA HIS A 197 -7.67 -16.94 -4.67
C HIS A 197 -7.31 -16.63 -6.12
N VAL A 198 -6.60 -15.53 -6.35
CA VAL A 198 -6.11 -15.09 -7.66
C VAL A 198 -4.59 -15.04 -7.62
N VAL A 199 -3.95 -15.88 -8.43
CA VAL A 199 -2.49 -15.87 -8.55
C VAL A 199 -2.07 -14.76 -9.51
N ALA A 200 -1.37 -13.76 -8.99
CA ALA A 200 -0.80 -12.64 -9.73
C ALA A 200 0.73 -12.60 -9.54
N ASP A 201 1.41 -13.66 -9.99
CA ASP A 201 2.84 -13.89 -9.73
C ASP A 201 3.74 -12.83 -10.38
N VAL A 202 4.17 -11.84 -9.59
CA VAL A 202 4.94 -10.69 -10.08
C VAL A 202 6.32 -11.11 -10.61
N LEU A 203 6.95 -12.11 -9.98
CA LEU A 203 8.34 -12.51 -10.28
C LEU A 203 8.44 -13.81 -11.07
N GLY A 204 7.33 -14.30 -11.63
CA GLY A 204 7.19 -15.63 -12.22
C GLY A 204 8.29 -15.98 -13.22
N GLY A 205 9.20 -16.89 -12.84
CA GLY A 205 10.28 -17.33 -13.75
C GLY A 205 11.33 -16.27 -14.11
N SER A 206 11.31 -15.10 -13.46
CA SER A 206 12.20 -13.96 -13.75
C SER A 206 13.69 -14.23 -13.55
N GLY A 207 14.06 -15.32 -12.87
CA GLY A 207 15.44 -15.61 -12.47
C GLY A 207 16.04 -14.56 -11.52
N ALA A 208 15.26 -13.54 -11.12
CA ALA A 208 15.72 -12.33 -10.45
C ALA A 208 16.26 -12.57 -9.02
N VAL A 209 16.05 -13.77 -8.47
CA VAL A 209 16.46 -14.15 -7.11
C VAL A 209 17.45 -15.32 -7.14
N SER A 210 18.35 -15.38 -8.12
CA SER A 210 19.26 -16.54 -8.24
C SER A 210 20.53 -16.43 -7.40
N THR A 211 20.95 -15.21 -7.02
CA THR A 211 22.20 -14.99 -6.28
C THR A 211 21.98 -14.05 -5.10
N MET A 212 22.23 -14.52 -3.87
CA MET A 212 22.19 -13.65 -2.69
C MET A 212 23.28 -12.57 -2.75
N PRO A 213 22.99 -11.35 -2.29
CA PRO A 213 24.00 -10.29 -2.25
C PRO A 213 25.10 -10.64 -1.24
N THR A 214 26.32 -10.19 -1.52
CA THR A 214 27.51 -10.44 -0.69
C THR A 214 27.95 -9.24 0.15
N SER A 215 27.29 -8.09 -0.02
CA SER A 215 27.52 -6.86 0.75
C SER A 215 26.19 -6.11 0.95
N PRO A 216 26.10 -5.21 1.95
CA PRO A 216 24.93 -4.35 2.14
C PRO A 216 24.64 -3.50 0.89
N GLN A 217 25.68 -2.98 0.24
CA GLN A 217 25.51 -2.18 -0.99
C GLN A 217 24.96 -3.03 -2.14
N ALA A 218 25.43 -4.27 -2.29
CA ALA A 218 24.88 -5.18 -3.30
C ALA A 218 23.41 -5.53 -3.01
N ALA A 219 23.04 -5.65 -1.73
CA ALA A 219 21.65 -5.87 -1.33
C ALA A 219 20.76 -4.65 -1.67
N GLU A 220 21.25 -3.44 -1.42
CA GLU A 220 20.54 -2.20 -1.81
C GLU A 220 20.34 -2.09 -3.31
N GLN A 221 21.38 -2.37 -4.11
CA GLN A 221 21.28 -2.35 -5.57
C GLN A 221 20.34 -3.42 -6.10
N MET A 222 20.30 -4.59 -5.45
CA MET A 222 19.32 -5.63 -5.75
C MET A 222 17.89 -5.15 -5.50
N MET A 223 17.62 -4.49 -4.37
CA MET A 223 16.28 -3.95 -4.06
C MET A 223 15.87 -2.85 -5.06
N VAL A 224 16.80 -1.94 -5.40
CA VAL A 224 16.58 -0.94 -6.46
C VAL A 224 16.23 -1.60 -7.79
N GLY A 225 16.97 -2.64 -8.19
CA GLY A 225 16.68 -3.38 -9.42
C GLY A 225 15.35 -4.13 -9.38
N ALA A 226 14.98 -4.67 -8.22
CA ALA A 226 13.70 -5.35 -8.01
C ALA A 226 12.52 -4.38 -8.17
N GLU A 227 12.59 -3.17 -7.61
CA GLU A 227 11.53 -2.16 -7.77
C GLU A 227 11.37 -1.71 -9.23
N LYS A 228 12.48 -1.50 -9.96
CA LYS A 228 12.43 -1.25 -11.41
C LYS A 228 11.79 -2.40 -12.17
N TYR A 229 12.06 -3.64 -11.77
CA TYR A 229 11.42 -4.82 -12.37
C TYR A 229 9.91 -4.83 -12.15
N MET A 230 9.41 -4.34 -11.01
CA MET A 230 7.97 -4.26 -10.75
C MET A 230 7.24 -3.35 -11.75
N VAL A 231 7.96 -2.41 -12.35
CA VAL A 231 7.43 -1.52 -13.40
C VAL A 231 7.52 -2.16 -14.78
N SER A 232 8.72 -2.63 -15.13
CA SER A 232 9.05 -2.95 -16.52
C SER A 232 8.96 -4.43 -16.88
N GLY A 233 8.99 -5.33 -15.87
CA GLY A 233 8.97 -6.77 -16.07
C GLY A 233 7.65 -7.26 -16.65
N ASP A 234 7.69 -8.18 -17.62
CA ASP A 234 6.47 -8.66 -18.30
C ASP A 234 5.53 -9.41 -17.36
N THR A 235 6.06 -10.19 -16.43
CA THR A 235 5.27 -10.87 -15.40
C THR A 235 4.73 -9.89 -14.38
N ALA A 236 5.49 -8.85 -14.03
CA ALA A 236 5.04 -7.80 -13.14
C ALA A 236 3.86 -7.02 -13.74
N LYS A 237 3.97 -6.57 -15.00
CA LYS A 237 2.87 -5.92 -15.72
C LYS A 237 1.63 -6.83 -15.78
N THR A 238 1.80 -8.09 -16.14
CA THR A 238 0.69 -9.07 -16.19
C THR A 238 0.02 -9.24 -14.83
N ALA A 239 0.80 -9.38 -13.76
CA ALA A 239 0.31 -9.52 -12.40
C ALA A 239 -0.47 -8.27 -11.96
N TYR A 240 0.11 -7.08 -12.11
CA TYR A 240 -0.55 -5.84 -11.70
C TYR A 240 -1.78 -5.53 -12.56
N SER A 241 -1.77 -5.79 -13.87
CA SER A 241 -2.98 -5.74 -14.70
C SER A 241 -4.10 -6.62 -14.15
N SER A 242 -3.78 -7.85 -13.71
CA SER A 242 -4.77 -8.75 -13.12
C SER A 242 -5.35 -8.21 -11.82
N VAL A 243 -4.52 -7.61 -10.96
CA VAL A 243 -4.98 -6.97 -9.71
C VAL A 243 -5.92 -5.83 -10.03
N PHE A 244 -5.49 -4.87 -10.85
CA PHE A 244 -6.28 -3.66 -11.10
C PHE A 244 -7.52 -3.93 -11.94
N ALA A 245 -7.50 -4.88 -12.87
CA ALA A 245 -8.70 -5.29 -13.57
C ALA A 245 -9.76 -5.84 -12.60
N GLY A 246 -9.32 -6.63 -11.61
CA GLY A 246 -10.20 -7.14 -10.56
C GLY A 246 -10.74 -6.03 -9.65
N LEU A 247 -9.91 -5.07 -9.24
CA LEU A 247 -10.37 -3.90 -8.46
C LEU A 247 -11.35 -3.01 -9.24
N VAL A 248 -11.17 -2.89 -10.57
CA VAL A 248 -12.10 -2.15 -11.43
C VAL A 248 -13.44 -2.86 -11.57
N GLU A 249 -13.44 -4.20 -11.57
CA GLU A 249 -14.66 -5.02 -11.59
C GLU A 249 -15.43 -4.92 -10.28
N ASP A 250 -14.75 -5.19 -9.17
CA ASP A 250 -15.27 -5.09 -7.81
C ASP A 250 -14.12 -4.96 -6.80
N ALA A 251 -13.97 -3.78 -6.22
CA ALA A 251 -12.94 -3.53 -5.23
C ALA A 251 -13.29 -4.05 -3.83
N ASP A 252 -14.57 -4.32 -3.53
CA ASP A 252 -15.02 -4.62 -2.17
C ASP A 252 -14.44 -5.94 -1.66
N GLY A 253 -13.89 -5.90 -0.44
CA GLY A 253 -13.25 -7.06 0.17
C GLY A 253 -11.98 -7.53 -0.54
N SER A 254 -11.35 -6.71 -1.38
CA SER A 254 -10.12 -7.08 -2.09
C SER A 254 -8.89 -6.98 -1.19
N LEU A 255 -8.04 -7.99 -1.23
CA LEU A 255 -6.74 -8.03 -0.56
C LEU A 255 -5.66 -8.36 -1.59
N TYR A 256 -4.57 -7.62 -1.60
CA TYR A 256 -3.36 -8.05 -2.33
C TYR A 256 -2.18 -8.17 -1.37
N HIS A 257 -1.35 -9.19 -1.57
CA HIS A 257 -0.28 -9.49 -0.62
C HIS A 257 0.93 -10.13 -1.29
N CYS A 258 2.05 -10.12 -0.58
CA CYS A 258 3.24 -10.88 -0.96
C CYS A 258 3.87 -11.49 0.30
N THR A 259 5.12 -11.96 0.25
CA THR A 259 5.74 -12.62 1.41
C THR A 259 5.92 -11.70 2.62
N ALA A 260 6.43 -10.48 2.42
CA ALA A 260 6.65 -9.50 3.49
C ALA A 260 5.66 -8.32 3.45
N GLY A 261 4.80 -8.26 2.45
CA GLY A 261 3.83 -7.18 2.27
C GLY A 261 4.44 -5.79 2.02
N LYS A 262 5.70 -5.76 1.54
CA LYS A 262 6.51 -4.54 1.49
C LYS A 262 6.84 -4.10 0.06
N ASP A 263 7.56 -4.88 -0.75
CA ASP A 263 8.04 -4.43 -2.08
C ASP A 263 6.98 -4.63 -3.17
N ARG A 264 6.65 -5.88 -3.55
CA ARG A 264 5.60 -6.19 -4.54
C ARG A 264 4.24 -5.58 -4.17
N THR A 265 3.85 -5.74 -2.91
CA THR A 265 2.63 -5.14 -2.32
C THR A 265 2.75 -3.62 -2.22
N GLY A 266 3.97 -3.10 -2.01
CA GLY A 266 4.26 -1.67 -1.97
C GLY A 266 4.06 -1.02 -3.32
N TRP A 267 4.58 -1.62 -4.39
CA TRP A 267 4.36 -1.13 -5.75
C TRP A 267 2.88 -1.18 -6.15
N ALA A 268 2.17 -2.25 -5.81
CA ALA A 268 0.71 -2.32 -6.00
C ALA A 268 -0.02 -1.17 -5.29
N SER A 269 0.31 -0.91 -4.02
CA SER A 269 -0.31 0.17 -3.25
C SER A 269 0.09 1.55 -3.76
N ALA A 270 1.36 1.73 -4.10
CA ALA A 270 1.85 2.99 -4.66
C ALA A 270 1.16 3.32 -5.98
N THR A 271 0.94 2.30 -6.81
CA THR A 271 0.19 2.44 -8.06
C THR A 271 -1.27 2.76 -7.80
N LEU A 272 -1.94 2.05 -6.89
CA LEU A 272 -3.33 2.32 -6.52
C LEU A 272 -3.52 3.75 -6.01
N LEU A 273 -2.72 4.16 -5.02
CA LEU A 273 -2.84 5.48 -4.40
C LEU A 273 -2.49 6.61 -5.38
N THR A 274 -1.50 6.42 -6.25
CA THR A 274 -1.19 7.39 -7.33
C THR A 274 -2.36 7.51 -8.31
N ALA A 275 -2.96 6.39 -8.73
CA ALA A 275 -4.14 6.38 -9.62
C ALA A 275 -5.34 7.12 -9.02
N LEU A 276 -5.50 7.03 -7.70
CA LEU A 276 -6.54 7.71 -6.93
C LEU A 276 -6.25 9.20 -6.69
N GLY A 277 -5.03 9.68 -6.99
CA GLY A 277 -4.64 11.08 -6.82
C GLY A 277 -4.19 11.42 -5.40
N VAL A 278 -3.66 10.44 -4.66
CA VAL A 278 -3.04 10.67 -3.35
C VAL A 278 -1.68 11.34 -3.53
N PRO A 279 -1.33 12.38 -2.74
CA PRO A 279 -0.05 13.07 -2.85
C PRO A 279 1.14 12.12 -2.69
N ARG A 280 2.21 12.35 -3.46
CA ARG A 280 3.35 11.43 -3.53
C ARG A 280 4.03 11.22 -2.17
N GLU A 281 4.17 12.26 -1.36
CA GLU A 281 4.71 12.17 -0.01
C GLU A 281 3.89 11.23 0.89
N THR A 282 2.57 11.20 0.69
CA THR A 282 1.67 10.29 1.44
C THR A 282 1.81 8.85 0.93
N VAL A 283 1.94 8.66 -0.38
CA VAL A 283 2.23 7.35 -0.98
C VAL A 283 3.55 6.77 -0.44
N MET A 284 4.59 7.60 -0.37
CA MET A 284 5.88 7.22 0.20
C MET A 284 5.77 6.89 1.69
N ALA A 285 5.00 7.67 2.46
CA ALA A 285 4.77 7.40 3.87
C ALA A 285 4.06 6.04 4.11
N ASP A 286 3.06 5.67 3.30
CA ASP A 286 2.40 4.36 3.37
C ASP A 286 3.38 3.19 3.09
N TYR A 287 4.26 3.38 2.10
CA TYR A 287 5.30 2.40 1.78
C TYR A 287 6.25 2.21 2.96
N LEU A 288 6.81 3.31 3.48
CA LEU A 288 7.78 3.31 4.57
C LEU A 288 7.21 2.81 5.90
N ALA A 289 5.90 2.94 6.13
CA ALA A 289 5.23 2.40 7.32
C ALA A 289 5.43 0.88 7.49
N SER A 290 5.78 0.16 6.42
CA SER A 290 6.15 -1.26 6.51
C SER A 290 7.36 -1.49 7.43
N ASN A 291 8.27 -0.52 7.59
CA ASN A 291 9.38 -0.61 8.55
C ASN A 291 8.89 -0.63 10.00
N ASP A 292 7.85 0.15 10.31
CA ASP A 292 7.30 0.23 11.66
C ASP A 292 6.53 -1.04 12.00
N TYR A 293 5.62 -1.46 11.11
CA TYR A 293 4.81 -2.66 11.30
C TYR A 293 5.64 -3.95 11.37
N ARG A 294 6.77 -3.99 10.66
CA ARG A 294 7.68 -5.14 10.66
C ARG A 294 8.86 -5.01 11.61
N ALA A 295 8.97 -3.92 12.38
CA ALA A 295 10.15 -3.63 13.19
C ALA A 295 10.56 -4.81 14.09
N ALA A 296 9.60 -5.39 14.80
CA ALA A 296 9.83 -6.53 15.68
C ALA A 296 10.26 -7.80 14.91
N ALA A 297 9.59 -8.13 13.81
CA ALA A 297 9.89 -9.29 12.98
C ALA A 297 11.29 -9.18 12.31
N ASN A 298 11.62 -7.99 11.82
CA ASN A 298 12.91 -7.68 11.22
C ASN A 298 14.02 -7.75 12.29
N ALA A 299 13.81 -7.17 13.47
CA ALA A 299 14.77 -7.24 14.58
C ALA A 299 15.04 -8.68 15.02
N ALA A 300 14.00 -9.51 15.16
CA ALA A 300 14.13 -10.92 15.49
C ALA A 300 14.93 -11.69 14.43
N THR A 301 14.69 -11.42 13.16
CA THR A 301 15.43 -12.03 12.04
C THR A 301 16.92 -11.65 12.08
N LEU A 302 17.22 -10.36 12.27
CA LEU A 302 18.59 -9.87 12.33
C LEU A 302 19.36 -10.38 13.54
N ALA A 303 18.71 -10.51 14.70
CA ALA A 303 19.30 -11.04 15.92
C ALA A 303 19.69 -12.53 15.80
N ALA A 304 19.02 -13.27 14.91
CA ALA A 304 19.33 -14.68 14.65
C ALA A 304 20.54 -14.89 13.70
N LEU A 305 21.09 -13.82 13.13
CA LEU A 305 22.19 -13.87 12.15
C LEU A 305 23.51 -13.38 12.75
N PRO A 306 24.67 -13.89 12.29
CA PRO A 306 25.97 -13.28 12.59
C PRO A 306 26.00 -11.81 12.15
N PRO A 307 26.69 -10.89 12.88
CA PRO A 307 26.64 -9.45 12.59
C PRO A 307 26.96 -9.06 11.14
N ALA A 308 27.96 -9.70 10.53
CA ALA A 308 28.31 -9.46 9.13
C ALA A 308 27.18 -9.85 8.15
N GLN A 309 26.47 -10.94 8.45
CA GLN A 309 25.34 -11.40 7.63
C GLN A 309 24.09 -10.55 7.89
N ALA A 310 23.84 -10.17 9.15
CA ALA A 310 22.76 -9.25 9.51
C ALA A 310 22.89 -7.92 8.76
N ALA A 311 24.10 -7.37 8.61
CA ALA A 311 24.34 -6.16 7.83
C ALA A 311 23.95 -6.31 6.35
N ILE A 312 24.16 -7.48 5.75
CA ILE A 312 23.79 -7.77 4.35
C ILE A 312 22.26 -7.97 4.23
N TYR A 313 21.61 -8.56 5.23
CA TYR A 313 20.18 -8.85 5.22
C TYR A 313 19.33 -7.62 5.53
N LYS A 314 19.82 -6.68 6.34
CA LYS A 314 19.06 -5.51 6.76
C LYS A 314 18.44 -4.73 5.58
N PRO A 315 19.18 -4.37 4.50
CA PRO A 315 18.59 -3.75 3.33
C PRO A 315 17.48 -4.56 2.65
N LEU A 316 17.54 -5.90 2.71
CA LEU A 316 16.52 -6.78 2.14
C LEU A 316 15.25 -6.83 2.99
N LEU A 317 15.38 -6.65 4.31
CA LEU A 317 14.26 -6.70 5.26
C LEU A 317 13.54 -5.35 5.39
N ASP A 318 14.28 -4.25 5.28
CA ASP A 318 13.73 -2.90 5.31
C ASP A 318 13.06 -2.52 3.99
N VAL A 319 12.29 -1.43 4.02
CA VAL A 319 11.97 -0.61 2.85
C VAL A 319 12.66 0.75 2.98
N ARG A 320 13.02 1.36 1.85
CA ARG A 320 13.72 2.65 1.83
C ARG A 320 13.20 3.52 0.70
N ALA A 321 13.24 4.84 0.87
CA ALA A 321 12.67 5.77 -0.11
C ALA A 321 13.28 5.56 -1.49
N GLU A 322 14.60 5.31 -1.55
CA GLU A 322 15.35 5.08 -2.79
C GLU A 322 14.87 3.84 -3.56
N TYR A 323 14.24 2.87 -2.88
CA TYR A 323 13.70 1.69 -3.53
C TYR A 323 12.42 2.05 -4.28
N LEU A 324 11.45 2.65 -3.60
CA LEU A 324 10.20 3.04 -4.25
C LEU A 324 10.45 4.13 -5.31
N ASP A 325 11.30 5.10 -5.01
CA ASP A 325 11.67 6.15 -5.96
C ASP A 325 12.28 5.59 -7.24
N SER A 326 13.07 4.51 -7.17
CA SER A 326 13.62 3.88 -8.37
C SER A 326 12.54 3.30 -9.30
N GLY A 327 11.43 2.80 -8.74
CA GLY A 327 10.29 2.35 -9.52
C GLY A 327 9.59 3.52 -10.21
N PHE A 328 9.41 4.64 -9.51
CA PHE A 328 8.82 5.82 -10.14
C PHE A 328 9.74 6.48 -11.17
N ASP A 329 11.06 6.46 -10.95
CA ASP A 329 12.04 6.86 -11.95
C ASP A 329 11.98 5.96 -13.20
N GLU A 330 11.79 4.66 -13.01
CA GLU A 330 11.58 3.70 -14.11
C GLU A 330 10.29 4.02 -14.87
N VAL A 331 9.20 4.37 -14.19
CA VAL A 331 7.96 4.85 -14.82
C VAL A 331 8.24 6.08 -15.69
N ALA A 332 8.90 7.10 -15.13
CA ALA A 332 9.24 8.32 -15.85
C ALA A 332 10.14 8.03 -17.07
N GLN A 333 11.13 7.14 -16.91
CA GLN A 333 12.07 6.78 -17.98
C GLN A 333 11.42 5.99 -19.12
N LYS A 334 10.50 5.06 -18.82
CA LYS A 334 9.92 4.13 -19.80
C LYS A 334 8.63 4.63 -20.43
N TYR A 335 7.83 5.38 -19.66
CA TYR A 335 6.48 5.80 -20.04
C TYR A 335 6.30 7.31 -20.07
N GLY A 336 7.23 8.08 -19.50
CA GLY A 336 7.17 9.55 -19.40
C GLY A 336 6.26 10.05 -18.29
N THR A 337 5.06 9.49 -18.14
CA THR A 337 4.11 9.83 -17.08
C THR A 337 3.50 8.60 -16.42
N PHE A 338 3.02 8.76 -15.19
CA PHE A 338 2.35 7.68 -14.47
C PHE A 338 1.05 7.24 -15.17
N THR A 339 0.26 8.19 -15.69
CA THR A 339 -0.93 7.88 -16.51
C THR A 339 -0.59 7.10 -17.78
N ALA A 340 0.57 7.35 -18.40
CA ALA A 340 1.01 6.55 -19.53
C ALA A 340 1.38 5.13 -19.12
N TYR A 341 2.01 4.93 -17.95
CA TYR A 341 2.26 3.60 -17.38
C TYR A 341 0.96 2.85 -17.08
N GLU A 342 0.02 3.47 -16.37
CA GLU A 342 -1.30 2.90 -16.07
C GLU A 342 -2.00 2.40 -17.34
N LYS A 343 -2.04 3.24 -18.38
CA LYS A 343 -2.70 2.88 -19.63
C LYS A 343 -1.94 1.82 -20.43
N GLN A 344 -0.64 2.02 -20.64
CA GLN A 344 0.14 1.21 -21.59
C GLN A 344 0.63 -0.11 -20.99
N ALA A 345 0.95 -0.13 -19.70
CA ALA A 345 1.48 -1.29 -19.01
C ALA A 345 0.39 -2.07 -18.27
N LEU A 346 -0.57 -1.36 -17.64
CA LEU A 346 -1.56 -1.98 -16.77
C LEU A 346 -2.94 -2.14 -17.41
N GLY A 347 -3.21 -1.42 -18.51
CA GLY A 347 -4.50 -1.45 -19.18
C GLY A 347 -5.57 -0.60 -18.49
N LEU A 348 -5.17 0.36 -17.67
CA LEU A 348 -6.07 1.29 -16.98
C LEU A 348 -6.21 2.56 -17.82
N ASP A 349 -7.22 2.59 -18.69
CA ASP A 349 -7.55 3.81 -19.42
C ASP A 349 -8.44 4.74 -18.56
N SER A 350 -8.80 5.89 -19.10
CA SER A 350 -9.59 6.89 -18.38
C SER A 350 -10.93 6.36 -17.85
N ARG A 351 -11.52 5.35 -18.52
CA ARG A 351 -12.74 4.68 -18.10
C ARG A 351 -12.51 3.80 -16.87
N GLU A 352 -11.47 2.97 -16.89
CA GLU A 352 -11.11 2.12 -15.76
C GLU A 352 -10.72 2.98 -14.54
N LEU A 353 -9.92 4.02 -14.74
CA LEU A 353 -9.54 4.95 -13.67
C LEU A 353 -10.75 5.67 -13.08
N HIS A 354 -11.72 6.08 -13.90
CA HIS A 354 -12.95 6.70 -13.41
C HIS A 354 -13.78 5.73 -12.58
N ARG A 355 -13.90 4.45 -13.00
CA ARG A 355 -14.59 3.41 -12.23
C ARG A 355 -13.90 3.13 -10.90
N LEU A 356 -12.57 3.05 -10.91
CA LEU A 356 -11.79 2.80 -9.71
C LEU A 356 -11.98 3.94 -8.70
N LYS A 357 -11.91 5.20 -9.15
CA LYS A 357 -12.18 6.38 -8.32
C LYS A 357 -13.61 6.38 -7.78
N ALA A 358 -14.60 6.04 -8.58
CA ALA A 358 -16.00 5.99 -8.14
C ALA A 358 -16.25 4.94 -7.04
N GLN A 359 -15.50 3.83 -7.05
CA GLN A 359 -15.60 2.79 -6.03
C GLN A 359 -14.83 3.15 -4.76
N LEU A 360 -13.67 3.81 -4.91
CA LEU A 360 -12.69 3.96 -3.84
C LEU A 360 -12.59 5.36 -3.25
N LEU A 361 -13.23 6.38 -3.82
CA LEU A 361 -13.21 7.74 -3.29
C LEU A 361 -14.56 8.14 -2.70
N GLU A 362 -14.51 8.97 -1.66
CA GLU A 362 -15.66 9.65 -1.06
C GLU A 362 -15.38 11.16 -0.85
N GLY A 363 -16.44 11.96 -0.83
CA GLY A 363 -16.42 13.41 -0.55
C GLY A 363 -16.38 14.33 -1.76
#